data_AF-A0A519JPU1-F1
#
_entry.id   AF-A0A519JPU1-F1
#
_cell.length_a   1.000
_cell.length_b   1.000
_cell.length_c   1.000
_cell.angle_alpha   90.00
_cell.angle_beta   90.00
_cell.angle_gamma   90.00
#
_symmetry.space_group_name_H-M   'P 1'
#
loop_
_entity.id
_entity.type
_entity.pdbx_description
1 polymer ?
#
loop_
_entity_poly.entity_id
_entity_poly.type
_entity_poly.pdbx_seq_one_letter_code
_entity_poly.pdbx_strand_id
1 'polypeptide(L)' 'KAVDEIIAANPDKAAAVAEKPQAIGWFVGQVMKATGGKANPAAVNDILKAKLGL' A
#
# COMPACT_ATOMS: atom_id res chain seq x y z
N LYS A 1 9.98 -3.31 3.84
CA LYS A 1 10.13 -2.34 4.95
C LYS A 1 9.02 -1.30 4.91
N ALA A 2 9.12 -0.20 4.15
CA ALA A 2 8.07 0.84 4.13
C ALA A 2 6.65 0.31 3.79
N VAL A 3 6.52 -0.58 2.80
CA VAL A 3 5.23 -1.19 2.45
C VAL A 3 4.66 -2.00 3.62
N ASP A 4 5.46 -2.90 4.20
CA ASP A 4 5.04 -3.76 5.30
C ASP A 4 4.66 -2.95 6.54
N GLU A 5 5.44 -1.92 6.87
CA GLU A 5 5.19 -1.02 8.00
C GLU A 5 3.87 -0.27 7.85
N ILE A 6 3.56 0.22 6.65
CA ILE A 6 2.30 0.95 6.41
C ILE A 6 1.10 0.01 6.45
N ILE A 7 1.21 -1.21 5.90
CA ILE A 7 0.16 -2.23 6.02
C ILE A 7 -0.07 -2.57 7.49
N ALA A 8 1.00 -2.87 8.23
CA ALA A 8 0.93 -3.25 9.64
C ALA A 8 0.39 -2.10 10.53
N ALA A 9 0.67 -0.85 10.20
CA ALA A 9 0.13 0.32 10.89
C ALA A 9 -1.34 0.61 10.56
N ASN A 10 -1.91 -0.01 9.52
CA ASN A 10 -3.28 0.25 9.06
C ASN A 10 -4.03 -1.05 8.71
N PRO A 11 -4.17 -1.99 9.67
CA PRO A 11 -4.77 -3.30 9.41
C PRO A 11 -6.22 -3.21 8.94
N ASP A 12 -7.03 -2.30 9.51
CA ASP A 12 -8.43 -2.13 9.12
C ASP A 12 -8.57 -1.66 7.67
N LYS A 13 -7.69 -0.74 7.24
CA LYS A 13 -7.66 -0.27 5.86
C LYS A 13 -7.15 -1.36 4.92
N ALA A 14 -6.19 -2.16 5.36
CA ALA A 14 -5.64 -3.27 4.58
C ALA A 14 -6.72 -4.33 4.33
N ALA A 15 -7.54 -4.65 5.33
CA ALA A 15 -8.70 -5.52 5.17
C ALA A 15 -9.75 -4.92 4.21
N ALA A 16 -10.03 -3.62 4.34
CA ALA A 16 -11.00 -2.93 3.47
C ALA A 16 -10.59 -2.87 1.99
N VAL A 17 -9.31 -3.06 1.67
CA VAL A 17 -8.82 -3.09 0.27
C VAL A 17 -9.41 -4.29 -0.50
N ALA A 18 -9.69 -5.41 0.17
CA ALA A 18 -10.31 -6.56 -0.46
C ALA A 18 -11.75 -6.27 -0.93
N GLU A 19 -12.50 -5.50 -0.14
CA GLU A 19 -13.87 -5.08 -0.49
C GLU A 19 -13.87 -3.86 -1.44
N LYS A 20 -12.84 -3.02 -1.34
CA LYS A 20 -12.73 -1.76 -2.07
C LYS A 20 -11.32 -1.62 -2.67
N PRO A 21 -11.03 -2.26 -3.82
CA PRO A 21 -9.71 -2.25 -4.43
C PRO A 21 -9.17 -0.84 -4.71
N GLN A 22 -10.02 0.16 -4.96
CA GLN A 22 -9.56 1.54 -5.14
C GLN A 22 -8.87 2.15 -3.91
N ALA A 23 -9.06 1.58 -2.71
CA ALA A 23 -8.39 2.02 -1.49
C ALA A 23 -6.87 1.80 -1.52
N ILE A 24 -6.35 0.95 -2.42
CA ILE A 24 -4.92 0.71 -2.58
C ILE A 24 -4.14 1.98 -2.95
N GLY A 25 -4.76 2.92 -3.67
CA GLY A 25 -4.12 4.19 -4.05
C GLY A 25 -3.71 5.03 -2.84
N TRP A 26 -4.42 4.91 -1.72
CA TRP A 26 -4.04 5.56 -0.46
C TRP A 26 -2.74 4.97 0.09
N PHE A 27 -2.59 3.65 0.07
CA PHE A 27 -1.36 2.96 0.50
C PHE A 27 -0.17 3.33 -0.38
N VAL A 28 -0.36 3.39 -1.70
CA VAL A 28 0.68 3.88 -2.62
C VAL A 28 1.14 5.27 -2.20
N GLY A 29 0.21 6.19 -1.92
CA GLY A 29 0.53 7.54 -1.44
C GLY A 29 1.32 7.56 -0.12
N GLN A 30 0.94 6.72 0.84
CA GLN A 30 1.68 6.61 2.11
C GLN A 30 3.10 6.08 1.90
N VAL A 31 3.28 5.06 1.05
CA VAL A 31 4.60 4.48 0.77
C VAL A 31 5.48 5.48 0.03
N MET A 32 4.92 6.20 -0.94
CA MET A 32 5.62 7.29 -1.63
C MET A 32 6.07 8.38 -0.65
N LYS A 33 5.22 8.75 0.31
CA LYS A 33 5.58 9.73 1.35
C LYS A 33 6.67 9.21 2.28
N ALA A 34 6.55 7.97 2.78
CA ALA A 34 7.53 7.36 3.68
C ALA A 34 8.91 7.19 3.02
N THR A 35 8.95 6.99 1.71
CA THR A 35 10.20 6.89 0.94
C THR A 35 10.74 8.23 0.43
N GLY A 36 10.05 9.34 0.72
CA GLY A 36 10.42 10.67 0.23
C GLY A 36 10.36 10.78 -1.31
N GLY A 37 9.43 10.06 -1.93
CA GLY A 37 9.24 10.03 -3.38
C GLY A 37 10.27 9.19 -4.15
N LYS A 38 11.16 8.48 -3.46
CA LYS A 38 12.23 7.67 -4.09
C LYS A 38 11.75 6.33 -4.61
N ALA A 39 10.58 5.85 -4.17
CA ALA A 39 9.99 4.61 -4.67
C ALA A 39 9.31 4.80 -6.02
N ASN A 40 9.25 3.72 -6.81
CA ASN A 40 8.47 3.70 -8.04
C ASN A 40 7.00 3.38 -7.70
N PRO A 41 6.03 4.25 -8.06
CA PRO A 41 4.62 4.06 -7.71
C PRO A 41 4.00 2.81 -8.33
N ALA A 42 4.42 2.40 -9.54
CA ALA A 42 3.93 1.18 -10.17
C ALA A 42 4.42 -0.06 -9.42
N ALA A 43 5.72 -0.10 -9.11
CA ALA A 43 6.30 -1.19 -8.33
C ALA A 43 5.69 -1.29 -6.92
N VAL A 44 5.44 -0.15 -6.27
CA VAL A 44 4.76 -0.11 -4.97
C VAL A 44 3.34 -0.66 -5.05
N ASN A 45 2.59 -0.27 -6.08
CA ASN A 45 1.23 -0.76 -6.31
C ASN A 45 1.20 -2.29 -6.52
N ASP A 46 2.12 -2.83 -7.31
CA ASP A 46 2.19 -4.28 -7.57
C ASP A 46 2.53 -5.07 -6.30
N ILE A 47 3.49 -4.56 -5.49
CA ILE A 47 3.82 -5.15 -4.19
C ILE A 47 2.61 -5.10 -3.24
N LEU A 48 1.88 -3.99 -3.21
CA LEU A 48 0.69 -3.84 -2.37
C LEU A 48 -0.41 -4.82 -2.78
N LYS A 49 -0.67 -4.99 -4.08
CA LYS A 49 -1.65 -5.97 -4.58
C LYS A 49 -1.31 -7.38 -4.15
N ALA A 50 -0.05 -7.79 -4.37
CA ALA A 50 0.45 -9.10 -3.99
C ALA A 50 0.33 -9.36 -2.47
N LYS A 51 0.55 -8.34 -1.63
CA LYS A 51 0.47 -8.46 -0.17
C LYS A 51 -0.96 -8.41 0.38
N LEU A 52 -1.85 -7.69 -0.28
CA LEU A 52 -3.24 -7.49 0.16
C LEU A 52 -4.22 -8.47 -0.52
N GLY A 53 -3.74 -9.37 -1.37
CA GLY A 53 -4.55 -10.40 -2.01
C GLY A 53 -5.45 -9.87 -3.13
N LEU A 54 -4.99 -8.84 -3.85
CA LEU A 54 -5.65 -8.30 -5.04
C LEU A 54 -5.05 -8.82 -6.34
#